data_AF-B4IZG2-F1
#
_entry.id   AF-B4IZG2-F1
#
_cell.length_a   1.000
_cell.length_b   1.000
_cell.length_c   1.000
_cell.angle_alpha   90.00
_cell.angle_beta   90.00
_cell.angle_gamma   90.00
#
_symmetry.space_group_name_H-M   'P 1'
#
loop_
_entity.id
_entity.type
_entity.pdbx_description
1 polymer ?
#
loop_
_entity_poly.entity_id
_entity_poly.type
_entity_poly.pdbx_seq_one_letter_code
_entity_poly.pdbx_strand_id
1 'polypeptide(L)'
;MRRPKISLKKYFYFTLICALLLIFGFNLKEYEIWKSNREPRSLLSVTQQQQQQRQHEAINEMKGLIVWETTSTYESAPPASPVPASDQDQQLQELDAEEEGAAGDRRAQTAATAKPWFFRNGEYYPKPAKTFSNRKARKLHAPRLFPQEDQHGDRVVNQLMYVPHNYEQIKASGKLKTILLYNGLGPWNVKKGREVFLRSKCPVDTCELTANRDLASVADMILYKDTYIPTGIRRPNNHKQVNMMYYLECPYHTQNVKVPDAINWTATYRRDSTVMAPYEKWQYYDNKVQQQEQDHNYALNKTKKVAWFVSNCGARNGRLQYAHELQKHIEVDIYGGCGNYKCPRSTADRCFDILDNDYKFYLAFENSNCRDYITEKFFVNALNRKVLPIVMGARPEDYEVSAPRRSYIHVDEFASPKELAEYLHILDKDDELYNSYFKWKGTGEFINTYFWCRVCSTLHNEDQLRKSSWYHDVNDWWRGAGICTSGSWRNFKARMDVISDD
;
A
#
# COMPACT_ATOMS: atom_id res chain seq x y z
N MET A 1 31.59 56.62 41.47
CA MET A 1 31.28 55.74 40.33
C MET A 1 30.78 54.39 40.86
N ARG A 2 29.48 54.10 40.77
CA ARG A 2 28.90 52.82 41.22
C ARG A 2 28.89 51.83 40.05
N ARG A 3 29.64 50.72 40.16
CA ARG A 3 29.61 49.61 39.19
C ARG A 3 28.24 48.89 39.27
N PRO A 4 27.59 48.57 38.14
CA PRO A 4 26.32 47.86 38.15
C PRO A 4 26.53 46.41 38.63
N LYS A 5 25.80 46.02 39.69
CA LYS A 5 25.70 44.62 40.14
C LYS A 5 24.83 43.85 39.15
N ILE A 6 25.45 43.26 38.13
CA ILE A 6 24.77 42.32 37.24
C ILE A 6 24.60 41.00 37.99
N SER A 7 23.37 40.53 38.10
CA SER A 7 23.01 39.27 38.77
C SER A 7 23.71 38.08 38.11
N LEU A 8 24.24 37.16 38.92
CA LEU A 8 24.89 35.91 38.48
C LEU A 8 24.02 35.10 37.49
N LYS A 9 22.68 35.17 37.63
CA LYS A 9 21.73 34.55 36.70
C LYS A 9 21.83 35.14 35.29
N LYS A 10 22.00 36.46 35.16
CA LYS A 10 22.17 37.10 33.84
C LYS A 10 23.50 36.70 33.19
N TYR A 11 24.54 36.48 33.98
CA TYR A 11 25.82 35.98 33.48
C TYR A 11 25.68 34.56 32.95
N PHE A 12 24.99 33.68 33.67
CA PHE A 12 24.72 32.30 33.24
C PHE A 12 23.96 32.22 31.91
N TYR A 13 22.87 33.00 31.77
CA TYR A 13 22.11 33.03 30.51
C TYR A 13 22.92 33.62 29.36
N PHE A 14 23.72 34.65 29.61
CA PHE A 14 24.59 35.22 28.59
C PHE A 14 25.64 34.22 28.11
N THR A 15 26.30 33.50 29.03
CA THR A 15 27.26 32.46 28.67
C THR A 15 26.64 31.29 27.92
N LEU A 16 25.40 30.89 28.28
CA LEU A 16 24.68 29.82 27.59
C LEU A 16 24.32 30.22 26.15
N ILE A 17 23.86 31.46 25.94
CA ILE A 17 23.53 31.99 24.62
C ILE A 17 24.78 32.08 23.74
N CYS A 18 25.90 32.58 24.28
CA CYS A 18 27.17 32.63 23.55
C CYS A 18 27.66 31.23 23.16
N ALA A 19 27.53 30.23 24.04
CA ALA A 19 27.91 28.85 23.73
C ALA A 19 27.04 28.25 22.62
N LEU A 20 25.73 28.47 22.65
CA LEU A 20 24.81 27.99 21.60
C LEU A 20 25.08 28.65 20.25
N LEU A 21 25.37 29.95 20.22
CA LEU A 21 25.72 30.66 18.99
C LEU A 21 27.06 30.17 18.40
N LEU A 22 28.04 29.85 19.25
CA LEU A 22 29.30 29.25 18.79
C LEU A 22 29.08 27.85 18.20
N ILE A 23 28.31 26.99 18.86
CA ILE A 23 27.98 25.65 18.35
C ILE A 23 27.25 25.75 17.01
N PHE A 24 26.29 26.69 16.88
CA PHE A 24 25.57 26.90 15.63
C PHE A 24 26.49 27.43 14.52
N GLY A 25 27.39 28.36 14.84
CA GLY A 25 28.38 28.89 13.90
C GLY A 25 29.39 27.84 13.40
N PHE A 26 29.84 26.94 14.27
CA PHE A 26 30.71 25.82 13.87
C PHE A 26 29.99 24.81 12.97
N ASN A 27 28.72 24.48 13.25
CA ASN A 27 27.92 23.59 12.40
C ASN A 27 27.66 24.18 11.00
N LEU A 28 27.42 25.49 10.90
CA LEU A 28 27.26 26.16 9.61
C LEU A 28 28.54 26.16 8.77
N LYS A 29 29.71 26.29 9.41
CA LYS A 29 31.01 26.26 8.72
C LYS A 29 31.35 24.86 8.18
N GLU A 30 31.03 23.79 8.92
CA GLU A 30 31.18 22.42 8.40
C GLU A 30 30.25 22.14 7.21
N TYR A 31 29.01 22.64 7.26
CA TYR A 31 28.05 22.50 6.17
C TYR A 31 28.53 23.14 4.86
N GLU A 32 29.12 24.33 4.92
CA GLU A 32 29.68 25.02 3.74
C GLU A 32 30.95 24.33 3.19
N ILE A 33 31.81 23.78 4.05
CA ILE A 33 33.00 23.03 3.63
C ILE A 33 32.60 21.75 2.88
N TRP A 34 31.56 21.05 3.35
CA TRP A 34 31.04 19.83 2.70
C TRP A 34 30.38 20.09 1.35
N LYS A 35 29.82 21.29 1.14
CA LYS A 35 29.17 21.69 -0.11
C LYS A 35 30.16 22.02 -1.23
N SER A 36 31.34 22.53 -0.88
CA SER A 36 32.36 22.96 -1.87
C SER A 36 33.18 21.82 -2.50
N ASN A 37 33.21 20.63 -1.88
CA ASN A 37 34.09 19.51 -2.30
C ASN A 37 33.41 18.44 -3.18
N ARG A 38 32.31 18.77 -3.87
CA ARG A 38 31.62 17.82 -4.76
C ARG A 38 31.40 18.40 -6.16
N GLU A 39 32.45 18.38 -6.99
CA GLU A 39 32.29 18.33 -8.45
C GLU A 39 32.48 16.89 -8.95
N PRO A 40 31.56 16.36 -9.79
CA PRO A 40 31.69 15.00 -10.33
C PRO A 40 32.40 14.97 -11.69
N ARG A 41 33.45 14.14 -11.78
CA ARG A 41 34.04 13.71 -13.06
C ARG A 41 33.06 12.79 -13.82
N SER A 42 32.75 13.18 -15.05
CA SER A 42 31.94 12.45 -16.02
C SER A 42 32.74 11.39 -16.76
N LEU A 43 32.27 10.14 -16.80
CA LEU A 43 32.46 9.15 -17.89
C LEU A 43 31.84 7.81 -17.44
N LEU A 44 30.58 7.54 -17.80
CA LEU A 44 29.91 6.22 -17.77
C LEU A 44 28.43 6.36 -18.23
N SER A 45 28.19 6.82 -19.46
CA SER A 45 26.81 7.06 -19.95
C SER A 45 26.30 6.08 -21.01
N VAL A 46 27.15 5.20 -21.56
CA VAL A 46 26.75 4.39 -22.73
C VAL A 46 26.30 2.97 -22.35
N THR A 47 26.79 2.40 -21.26
CA THR A 47 26.42 1.03 -20.82
C THR A 47 25.09 0.94 -20.07
N GLN A 48 24.63 2.03 -19.43
CA GLN A 48 23.35 2.04 -18.70
C GLN A 48 22.11 2.04 -19.62
N GLN A 49 22.18 2.69 -20.78
CA GLN A 49 21.05 2.76 -21.71
C GLN A 49 20.75 1.39 -22.37
N GLN A 50 21.80 0.65 -22.77
CA GLN A 50 21.63 -0.69 -23.34
C GLN A 50 21.17 -1.75 -22.33
N GLN A 51 21.41 -1.53 -21.03
CA GLN A 51 20.93 -2.42 -19.97
C GLN A 51 19.47 -2.11 -19.57
N GLN A 52 19.06 -0.84 -19.64
CA GLN A 52 17.67 -0.42 -19.45
C GLN A 52 16.74 -0.93 -20.56
N GLN A 53 17.19 -0.98 -21.81
CA GLN A 53 16.37 -1.39 -22.94
C GLN A 53 16.03 -2.89 -22.89
N ARG A 54 17.01 -3.74 -22.54
CA ARG A 54 16.80 -5.19 -22.33
C ARG A 54 15.94 -5.51 -21.10
N GLN A 55 15.95 -4.67 -20.07
CA GLN A 55 15.05 -4.81 -18.91
C GLN A 55 13.62 -4.34 -19.20
N HIS A 56 13.44 -3.34 -20.08
CA HIS A 56 12.13 -2.85 -20.48
C HIS A 56 11.33 -3.90 -21.27
N GLU A 57 12.02 -4.70 -22.10
CA GLU A 57 11.43 -5.82 -22.84
C GLU A 57 10.99 -6.96 -21.88
N ALA A 58 11.80 -7.29 -20.87
CA ALA A 58 11.46 -8.30 -19.87
C ALA A 58 10.29 -7.88 -18.93
N ILE A 59 10.11 -6.58 -18.68
CA ILE A 59 9.01 -6.05 -17.86
C ILE A 59 7.68 -6.03 -18.65
N ASN A 60 7.74 -5.82 -19.97
CA ASN A 60 6.53 -5.87 -20.81
C ASN A 60 6.00 -7.30 -20.97
N GLU A 61 6.84 -8.32 -20.93
CA GLU A 61 6.39 -9.73 -20.84
C GLU A 61 5.76 -10.07 -19.48
N MET A 62 6.17 -9.41 -18.39
CA MET A 62 5.63 -9.67 -17.04
C MET A 62 4.23 -9.09 -16.83
N LYS A 63 3.82 -8.10 -17.64
CA LYS A 63 2.50 -7.44 -17.57
C LYS A 63 1.39 -8.21 -18.30
N GLY A 64 1.72 -9.26 -19.05
CA GLY A 64 0.77 -10.07 -19.84
C GLY A 64 0.03 -11.18 -19.08
N LEU A 65 0.25 -11.39 -17.78
CA LEU A 65 -0.17 -12.61 -17.07
C LEU A 65 -0.86 -12.42 -15.71
N ILE A 66 -1.21 -11.19 -15.31
CA ILE A 66 -2.01 -10.91 -14.08
C ILE A 66 -3.50 -10.73 -14.42
N VAL A 67 -3.94 -11.12 -15.62
CA VAL A 67 -5.34 -11.08 -16.02
C VAL A 67 -5.72 -12.45 -16.56
N TRP A 68 -6.32 -13.28 -15.71
CA TRP A 68 -7.29 -14.28 -16.16
C TRP A 68 -8.50 -14.27 -15.24
N GLU A 69 -9.65 -14.19 -15.92
CA GLU A 69 -11.01 -14.05 -15.44
C GLU A 69 -11.47 -15.29 -14.67
N THR A 70 -12.13 -15.07 -13.54
CA THR A 70 -13.20 -15.96 -13.07
C THR A 70 -14.50 -15.58 -13.78
N THR A 71 -14.71 -16.05 -15.00
CA THR A 71 -16.03 -16.08 -15.64
C THR A 71 -16.77 -17.33 -15.19
N SER A 72 -17.65 -17.18 -14.20
CA SER A 72 -18.74 -18.12 -13.96
C SER A 72 -19.96 -17.59 -14.69
N THR A 73 -20.36 -18.28 -15.74
CA THR A 73 -21.61 -18.10 -16.47
C THR A 73 -22.76 -18.60 -15.61
N TYR A 74 -23.65 -17.70 -15.19
CA TYR A 74 -25.00 -18.06 -14.74
C TYR A 74 -26.00 -17.64 -15.81
N GLU A 75 -26.57 -18.63 -16.48
CA GLU A 75 -27.74 -18.47 -17.36
C GLU A 75 -28.96 -18.03 -16.54
N SER A 76 -29.60 -16.98 -17.00
CA SER A 76 -30.85 -16.43 -16.49
C SER A 76 -32.05 -17.16 -17.09
N ALA A 77 -32.93 -17.71 -16.24
CA ALA A 77 -34.27 -18.16 -16.63
C ALA A 77 -35.27 -16.97 -16.64
N PRO A 78 -36.27 -16.94 -17.55
CA PRO A 78 -37.15 -15.81 -17.77
C PRO A 78 -38.32 -15.71 -16.75
N PRO A 79 -38.94 -14.53 -16.59
CA PRO A 79 -39.99 -14.29 -15.60
C PRO A 79 -41.37 -14.78 -16.06
N ALA A 80 -42.18 -15.26 -15.12
CA ALA A 80 -43.59 -15.54 -15.32
C ALA A 80 -44.45 -14.28 -15.04
N SER A 81 -45.46 -14.08 -15.90
CA SER A 81 -46.43 -12.98 -15.89
C SER A 81 -47.69 -13.30 -15.03
N PRO A 82 -48.53 -12.29 -14.71
CA PRO A 82 -49.38 -12.25 -13.51
C PRO A 82 -50.87 -12.47 -13.77
N VAL A 83 -51.63 -12.91 -12.75
CA VAL A 83 -53.12 -12.82 -12.69
C VAL A 83 -53.58 -12.87 -11.20
N PRO A 84 -54.82 -12.47 -10.83
CA PRO A 84 -55.27 -11.11 -10.54
C PRO A 84 -55.73 -10.92 -9.07
N ALA A 85 -55.96 -9.67 -8.68
CA ALA A 85 -56.57 -9.29 -7.40
C ALA A 85 -58.10 -9.37 -7.46
N SER A 86 -58.75 -9.69 -6.33
CA SER A 86 -60.14 -9.28 -6.06
C SER A 86 -60.37 -9.09 -4.55
N ASP A 87 -60.81 -7.87 -4.21
CA ASP A 87 -61.78 -7.39 -3.19
C ASP A 87 -61.86 -8.07 -1.81
N GLN A 88 -61.53 -7.40 -0.70
CA GLN A 88 -62.29 -6.36 0.07
C GLN A 88 -62.64 -7.02 1.43
N ASP A 89 -62.66 -6.39 2.59
CA ASP A 89 -62.21 -5.11 3.11
C ASP A 89 -62.34 -5.24 4.65
N GLN A 90 -61.56 -4.45 5.40
CA GLN A 90 -61.87 -3.98 6.76
C GLN A 90 -62.12 -5.00 7.90
N GLN A 91 -61.09 -5.21 8.73
CA GLN A 91 -61.06 -4.83 10.16
C GLN A 91 -59.87 -5.50 10.82
N LEU A 92 -58.86 -4.70 11.21
CA LEU A 92 -58.03 -4.85 12.42
C LEU A 92 -56.94 -3.77 12.39
N GLN A 93 -57.37 -2.51 12.45
CA GLN A 93 -56.53 -1.42 12.94
C GLN A 93 -56.46 -1.55 14.46
N GLU A 94 -55.52 -2.34 14.97
CA GLU A 94 -55.03 -2.25 16.36
C GLU A 94 -53.80 -3.15 16.63
N LEU A 95 -52.83 -3.25 15.71
CA LEU A 95 -51.53 -3.89 15.96
C LEU A 95 -50.30 -3.18 15.34
N ASP A 96 -50.45 -1.99 14.75
CA ASP A 96 -49.38 -1.30 13.99
C ASP A 96 -48.53 -0.32 14.82
N ALA A 97 -48.43 -0.47 16.14
CA ALA A 97 -47.59 0.39 16.99
C ALA A 97 -46.35 -0.30 17.60
N GLU A 98 -46.20 -1.62 17.44
CA GLU A 98 -45.02 -2.36 17.94
C GLU A 98 -44.08 -2.88 16.82
N GLU A 99 -44.51 -2.90 15.54
CA GLU A 99 -43.67 -3.43 14.45
C GLU A 99 -42.70 -2.41 13.82
N GLU A 100 -42.99 -1.09 13.86
CA GLU A 100 -42.05 -0.08 13.33
C GLU A 100 -40.79 0.07 14.20
N GLY A 101 -40.91 -0.15 15.52
CA GLY A 101 -39.77 -0.21 16.43
C GLY A 101 -38.90 -1.44 16.17
N ALA A 102 -39.51 -2.60 15.97
CA ALA A 102 -38.79 -3.85 15.72
C ALA A 102 -38.18 -3.94 14.31
N ALA A 103 -38.76 -3.28 13.31
CA ALA A 103 -38.18 -3.16 11.96
C ALA A 103 -37.03 -2.14 11.92
N GLY A 104 -37.14 -1.03 12.67
CA GLY A 104 -36.05 -0.08 12.87
C GLY A 104 -34.86 -0.70 13.60
N ASP A 105 -35.13 -1.52 14.63
CA ASP A 105 -34.10 -2.19 15.43
C ASP A 105 -33.49 -3.40 14.70
N ARG A 106 -34.29 -4.17 13.94
CA ARG A 106 -33.76 -5.22 13.03
C ARG A 106 -32.94 -4.64 11.88
N ARG A 107 -33.33 -3.50 11.30
CA ARG A 107 -32.58 -2.83 10.21
C ARG A 107 -31.31 -2.11 10.72
N ALA A 108 -31.33 -1.66 11.98
CA ALA A 108 -30.15 -1.16 12.68
C ALA A 108 -29.20 -2.30 13.09
N GLN A 109 -29.72 -3.45 13.53
CA GLN A 109 -28.94 -4.66 13.82
C GLN A 109 -28.35 -5.29 12.55
N THR A 110 -29.07 -5.34 11.42
CA THR A 110 -28.51 -5.82 10.15
C THR A 110 -27.45 -4.86 9.58
N ALA A 111 -27.58 -3.55 9.79
CA ALA A 111 -26.53 -2.60 9.46
C ALA A 111 -25.29 -2.72 10.39
N ALA A 112 -25.47 -3.20 11.63
CA ALA A 112 -24.37 -3.46 12.56
C ALA A 112 -23.63 -4.79 12.28
N THR A 113 -24.23 -5.71 11.52
CA THR A 113 -23.63 -7.00 11.13
C THR A 113 -23.14 -7.05 9.68
N ALA A 114 -23.60 -6.16 8.81
CA ALA A 114 -23.20 -6.12 7.41
C ALA A 114 -21.75 -5.64 7.24
N LYS A 115 -20.93 -6.44 6.53
CA LYS A 115 -19.55 -6.06 6.19
C LYS A 115 -19.52 -4.87 5.20
N PRO A 116 -18.54 -3.96 5.33
CA PRO A 116 -18.28 -2.91 4.33
C PRO A 116 -18.20 -3.44 2.90
N TRP A 117 -18.69 -2.66 1.94
CA TRP A 117 -18.86 -3.02 0.53
C TRP A 117 -17.60 -3.56 -0.19
N PHE A 118 -16.41 -3.26 0.32
CA PHE A 118 -15.14 -3.69 -0.27
C PHE A 118 -14.66 -5.06 0.23
N PHE A 119 -15.30 -5.62 1.26
CA PHE A 119 -15.09 -7.01 1.63
C PHE A 119 -15.85 -7.94 0.69
N ARG A 120 -15.44 -9.20 0.64
CA ARG A 120 -16.18 -10.25 -0.06
C ARG A 120 -17.57 -10.38 0.55
N ASN A 121 -18.59 -10.32 -0.31
CA ASN A 121 -20.00 -10.31 0.08
C ASN A 121 -20.36 -9.15 1.04
N GLY A 122 -19.62 -8.04 0.98
CA GLY A 122 -19.93 -6.83 1.70
C GLY A 122 -21.10 -6.07 1.08
N GLU A 123 -22.07 -5.68 1.91
CA GLU A 123 -23.29 -4.98 1.48
C GLU A 123 -23.41 -3.58 2.07
N TYR A 124 -22.54 -3.22 3.03
CA TYR A 124 -22.60 -1.92 3.69
C TYR A 124 -21.86 -0.84 2.89
N TYR A 125 -22.63 0.03 2.24
CA TYR A 125 -22.13 1.20 1.52
C TYR A 125 -22.10 2.45 2.41
N PRO A 126 -21.08 3.32 2.27
CA PRO A 126 -21.00 4.57 3.02
C PRO A 126 -22.10 5.56 2.64
N LYS A 127 -22.59 6.32 3.62
CA LYS A 127 -23.48 7.48 3.40
C LYS A 127 -22.64 8.75 3.16
N PRO A 128 -23.20 9.78 2.51
CA PRO A 128 -22.57 11.09 2.40
C PRO A 128 -22.04 11.61 3.74
N ALA A 129 -20.81 12.13 3.72
CA ALA A 129 -20.15 12.66 4.90
C ALA A 129 -20.95 13.81 5.52
N LYS A 130 -20.91 13.95 6.84
CA LYS A 130 -21.55 15.07 7.54
C LYS A 130 -20.71 16.34 7.41
N THR A 131 -21.37 17.49 7.29
CA THR A 131 -20.72 18.79 7.43
C THR A 131 -20.65 19.18 8.91
N PHE A 132 -19.53 19.79 9.31
CA PHE A 132 -19.31 20.24 10.67
C PHE A 132 -19.07 21.75 10.68
N SER A 133 -20.02 22.50 11.24
CA SER A 133 -19.91 23.97 11.42
C SER A 133 -18.82 24.33 12.44
N ASN A 134 -18.66 23.52 13.49
CA ASN A 134 -17.65 23.71 14.52
C ASN A 134 -16.30 23.10 14.12
N ARG A 135 -15.24 23.91 14.16
CA ARG A 135 -13.85 23.49 13.89
C ARG A 135 -13.38 22.33 14.78
N LYS A 136 -13.80 22.28 16.05
CA LYS A 136 -13.45 21.19 16.99
C LYS A 136 -14.09 19.87 16.58
N ALA A 137 -15.39 19.90 16.25
CA ALA A 137 -16.12 18.72 15.77
C ALA A 137 -15.55 18.22 14.43
N ARG A 138 -15.23 19.15 13.51
CA ARG A 138 -14.58 18.80 12.24
C ARG A 138 -13.24 18.11 12.45
N LYS A 139 -12.39 18.61 13.37
CA LYS A 139 -11.09 17.99 13.65
C LYS A 139 -11.22 16.58 14.24
N LEU A 140 -12.29 16.33 14.99
CA LEU A 140 -12.50 15.04 15.68
C LEU A 140 -13.15 13.98 14.79
N HIS A 141 -14.08 14.39 13.91
CA HIS A 141 -14.96 13.47 13.20
C HIS A 141 -14.83 13.49 11.67
N ALA A 142 -14.08 14.45 11.09
CA ALA A 142 -13.86 14.42 9.65
C ALA A 142 -13.03 13.19 9.26
N PRO A 143 -13.37 12.52 8.14
CA PRO A 143 -12.58 11.41 7.64
C PRO A 143 -11.18 11.88 7.28
N ARG A 144 -10.16 11.10 7.68
CA ARG A 144 -8.76 11.37 7.34
C ARG A 144 -8.45 10.70 6.00
N LEU A 145 -8.38 11.50 4.95
CA LEU A 145 -8.26 11.03 3.57
C LEU A 145 -6.87 11.31 3.00
N PHE A 146 -6.14 12.29 3.54
CA PHE A 146 -4.86 12.72 2.98
C PHE A 146 -3.69 12.50 3.95
N PRO A 147 -2.44 12.34 3.46
CA PRO A 147 -1.27 12.05 4.30
C PRO A 147 -1.04 13.06 5.43
N GLN A 148 -1.31 14.35 5.20
CA GLN A 148 -1.17 15.39 6.22
C GLN A 148 -2.18 15.27 7.37
N GLU A 149 -3.24 14.47 7.22
CA GLU A 149 -4.27 14.23 8.23
C GLU A 149 -3.99 12.97 9.05
N ASP A 150 -3.26 12.01 8.46
CA ASP A 150 -2.82 10.77 9.07
C ASP A 150 -1.51 10.30 8.42
N GLN A 151 -0.39 10.68 9.04
CA GLN A 151 0.95 10.45 8.51
C GLN A 151 1.39 8.98 8.61
N HIS A 152 0.78 8.20 9.50
CA HIS A 152 1.17 6.82 9.80
C HIS A 152 0.17 5.78 9.28
N GLY A 153 -1.09 6.17 9.02
CA GLY A 153 -2.11 5.31 8.42
C GLY A 153 -2.00 5.19 6.90
N ASP A 154 -2.61 4.14 6.34
CA ASP A 154 -2.69 3.92 4.88
C ASP A 154 -3.86 4.66 4.21
N ARG A 155 -4.84 5.10 5.02
CA ARG A 155 -6.08 5.81 4.63
C ARG A 155 -6.94 5.05 3.60
N VAL A 156 -6.65 3.79 3.30
CA VAL A 156 -7.33 3.03 2.24
C VAL A 156 -8.80 2.85 2.59
N VAL A 157 -9.09 2.35 3.79
CA VAL A 157 -10.47 2.15 4.27
C VAL A 157 -11.22 3.48 4.37
N ASN A 158 -10.57 4.53 4.88
CA ASN A 158 -11.19 5.85 4.98
C ASN A 158 -11.60 6.39 3.60
N GLN A 159 -10.76 6.20 2.58
CA GLN A 159 -11.05 6.64 1.21
C GLN A 159 -12.11 5.77 0.53
N LEU A 160 -12.15 4.45 0.82
CA LEU A 160 -13.21 3.53 0.36
C LEU A 160 -14.58 3.86 0.99
N MET A 161 -14.57 4.39 2.21
CA MET A 161 -15.78 4.75 2.96
C MET A 161 -16.13 6.24 2.87
N TYR A 162 -15.50 6.98 1.96
CA TYR A 162 -15.75 8.41 1.79
C TYR A 162 -16.72 8.69 0.63
N VAL A 163 -17.79 9.41 0.95
CA VAL A 163 -18.71 10.03 0.00
C VAL A 163 -18.82 11.52 0.34
N PRO A 164 -18.63 12.45 -0.61
CA PRO A 164 -18.80 13.88 -0.36
C PRO A 164 -20.16 14.23 0.26
N HIS A 165 -20.21 15.22 1.14
CA HIS A 165 -21.44 15.63 1.81
C HIS A 165 -22.56 16.11 0.86
N ASN A 166 -22.17 16.66 -0.29
CA ASN A 166 -23.03 17.20 -1.33
C ASN A 166 -23.14 16.24 -2.55
N TYR A 167 -22.84 14.95 -2.37
CA TYR A 167 -22.69 14.03 -3.49
C TYR A 167 -23.99 13.81 -4.28
N GLU A 168 -25.15 13.82 -3.64
CA GLU A 168 -26.43 13.71 -4.34
C GLU A 168 -26.66 14.87 -5.33
N GLN A 169 -26.26 16.09 -4.96
CA GLN A 169 -26.34 17.24 -5.88
C GLN A 169 -25.32 17.11 -7.02
N ILE A 170 -24.10 16.63 -6.73
CA ILE A 170 -23.08 16.37 -7.75
C ILE A 170 -23.62 15.35 -8.76
N LYS A 171 -24.20 14.24 -8.26
CA LYS A 171 -24.77 13.17 -9.09
C LYS A 171 -25.95 13.66 -9.92
N ALA A 172 -26.86 14.42 -9.33
CA ALA A 172 -28.00 15.02 -10.03
C ALA A 172 -27.60 16.01 -11.14
N SER A 173 -26.43 16.67 -11.01
CA SER A 173 -25.94 17.58 -12.05
C SER A 173 -25.55 16.90 -13.37
N GLY A 174 -25.30 15.58 -13.34
CA GLY A 174 -24.81 14.82 -14.49
C GLY A 174 -23.37 15.12 -14.90
N LYS A 175 -22.69 16.06 -14.24
CA LYS A 175 -21.31 16.43 -14.57
C LYS A 175 -20.32 15.40 -14.04
N LEU A 176 -19.45 14.92 -14.92
CA LEU A 176 -18.35 14.02 -14.58
C LEU A 176 -17.05 14.80 -14.40
N LYS A 177 -16.18 14.34 -13.48
CA LYS A 177 -14.78 14.78 -13.44
C LYS A 177 -13.95 13.98 -14.42
N THR A 178 -13.14 14.67 -15.21
CA THR A 178 -12.32 14.03 -16.26
C THR A 178 -10.93 13.69 -15.72
N ILE A 179 -10.56 12.41 -15.79
CA ILE A 179 -9.23 11.90 -15.45
C ILE A 179 -8.50 11.52 -16.74
N LEU A 180 -7.46 12.28 -17.07
CA LEU A 180 -6.60 12.06 -18.23
C LEU A 180 -5.47 11.07 -17.87
N LEU A 181 -5.51 9.87 -18.44
CA LEU A 181 -4.42 8.89 -18.37
C LEU A 181 -3.38 9.23 -19.43
N TYR A 182 -2.35 9.97 -19.03
CA TYR A 182 -1.44 10.59 -19.99
C TYR A 182 -0.57 9.57 -20.75
N ASN A 183 -0.30 8.43 -20.12
CA ASN A 183 0.42 7.29 -20.72
C ASN A 183 -0.51 6.33 -21.51
N GLY A 184 -1.79 6.67 -21.67
CA GLY A 184 -2.77 5.86 -22.37
C GLY A 184 -3.60 4.95 -21.46
N LEU A 185 -4.68 4.38 -22.00
CA LEU A 185 -5.60 3.48 -21.30
C LEU A 185 -5.03 2.05 -21.16
N GLY A 186 -4.27 1.59 -22.15
CA GLY A 186 -3.71 0.23 -22.23
C GLY A 186 -2.88 -0.18 -21.00
N PRO A 187 -1.91 0.64 -20.53
CA PRO A 187 -1.12 0.31 -19.35
C PRO A 187 -1.92 0.11 -18.04
N TRP A 188 -3.18 0.53 -18.03
CA TRP A 188 -4.10 0.37 -16.90
C TRP A 188 -5.13 -0.75 -17.11
N ASN A 189 -5.19 -1.34 -18.31
CA ASN A 189 -6.24 -2.28 -18.72
C ASN A 189 -7.66 -1.75 -18.46
N VAL A 190 -7.91 -0.49 -18.85
CA VAL A 190 -9.22 0.17 -18.70
C VAL A 190 -9.73 0.68 -20.05
N LYS A 191 -11.02 0.95 -20.13
CA LYS A 191 -11.67 1.57 -21.28
C LYS A 191 -11.94 3.05 -21.02
N LYS A 192 -12.14 3.81 -22.10
CA LYS A 192 -12.56 5.21 -22.03
C LYS A 192 -13.96 5.31 -21.40
N GLY A 193 -14.22 6.37 -20.64
CA GLY A 193 -15.52 6.68 -20.05
C GLY A 193 -15.62 6.24 -18.60
N ARG A 194 -16.85 5.95 -18.16
CA ARG A 194 -17.19 5.71 -16.74
C ARG A 194 -17.30 4.23 -16.33
N GLU A 195 -17.06 3.31 -17.26
CA GLU A 195 -17.31 1.86 -17.08
C GLU A 195 -16.60 1.29 -15.85
N VAL A 196 -15.34 1.67 -15.62
CA VAL A 196 -14.57 1.15 -14.49
C VAL A 196 -15.22 1.47 -13.14
N PHE A 197 -15.84 2.64 -12.99
CA PHE A 197 -16.46 3.05 -11.73
C PHE A 197 -17.79 2.33 -11.51
N LEU A 198 -18.59 2.18 -12.56
CA LEU A 198 -19.87 1.46 -12.50
C LEU A 198 -19.68 -0.03 -12.25
N ARG A 199 -18.75 -0.68 -12.97
CA ARG A 199 -18.47 -2.11 -12.83
C ARG A 199 -17.95 -2.44 -11.43
N SER A 200 -17.14 -1.55 -10.86
CA SER A 200 -16.65 -1.66 -9.47
C SER A 200 -17.69 -1.24 -8.42
N LYS A 201 -18.90 -0.81 -8.83
CA LYS A 201 -19.97 -0.31 -7.95
C LYS A 201 -19.44 0.76 -6.97
N CYS A 202 -18.63 1.70 -7.45
CA CYS A 202 -18.04 2.70 -6.56
C CYS A 202 -19.12 3.52 -5.84
N PRO A 203 -18.97 3.82 -4.53
CA PRO A 203 -19.86 4.75 -3.83
C PRO A 203 -19.85 6.16 -4.45
N VAL A 204 -18.71 6.53 -5.05
CA VAL A 204 -18.52 7.75 -5.84
C VAL A 204 -18.07 7.35 -7.25
N ASP A 205 -18.93 7.59 -8.23
CA ASP A 205 -18.85 7.12 -9.61
C ASP A 205 -18.97 8.23 -10.67
N THR A 206 -19.07 9.50 -10.26
CA THR A 206 -19.15 10.66 -11.17
C THR A 206 -17.78 11.11 -11.70
N CYS A 207 -17.01 10.18 -12.25
CA CYS A 207 -15.75 10.41 -12.95
C CYS A 207 -15.70 9.65 -14.28
N GLU A 208 -14.84 10.09 -15.19
CA GLU A 208 -14.58 9.41 -16.46
C GLU A 208 -13.08 9.35 -16.79
N LEU A 209 -12.68 8.30 -17.48
CA LEU A 209 -11.32 8.11 -17.96
C LEU A 209 -11.19 8.50 -19.43
N THR A 210 -10.09 9.16 -19.78
CA THR A 210 -9.74 9.49 -21.17
C THR A 210 -8.24 9.39 -21.37
N ALA A 211 -7.81 9.16 -22.62
CA ALA A 211 -6.42 9.28 -23.05
C ALA A 211 -6.22 10.40 -24.08
N ASN A 212 -7.23 11.25 -24.29
CA ASN A 212 -7.11 12.40 -25.17
C ASN A 212 -6.23 13.48 -24.52
N ARG A 213 -4.97 13.58 -24.99
CA ARG A 213 -3.97 14.52 -24.46
C ARG A 213 -4.32 15.99 -24.69
N ASP A 214 -5.21 16.29 -25.65
CA ASP A 214 -5.67 17.66 -25.91
C ASP A 214 -6.45 18.24 -24.72
N LEU A 215 -6.95 17.37 -23.83
CA LEU A 215 -7.67 17.77 -22.62
C LEU A 215 -6.75 18.12 -21.45
N ALA A 216 -5.42 18.08 -21.59
CA ALA A 216 -4.48 18.31 -20.49
C ALA A 216 -4.69 19.66 -19.78
N SER A 217 -5.10 20.71 -20.48
CA SER A 217 -5.34 22.04 -19.89
C SER A 217 -6.66 22.16 -19.11
N VAL A 218 -7.61 21.24 -19.34
CA VAL A 218 -8.99 21.34 -18.82
C VAL A 218 -9.43 20.15 -17.96
N ALA A 219 -8.73 19.02 -18.02
CA ALA A 219 -9.03 17.84 -17.20
C ALA A 219 -8.98 18.17 -15.71
N ASP A 220 -9.78 17.48 -14.88
CA ASP A 220 -9.69 17.62 -13.42
C ASP A 220 -8.41 16.99 -12.87
N MET A 221 -7.95 15.90 -13.50
CA MET A 221 -6.72 15.19 -13.12
C MET A 221 -5.93 14.75 -14.36
N ILE A 222 -4.61 14.87 -14.30
CA ILE A 222 -3.65 14.20 -15.18
C ILE A 222 -2.91 13.13 -14.37
N LEU A 223 -2.98 11.88 -14.81
CA LEU A 223 -2.35 10.72 -14.17
C LEU A 223 -1.23 10.17 -15.05
N TYR A 224 -0.02 10.16 -14.50
CA TYR A 224 1.18 9.60 -15.12
C TYR A 224 1.49 8.23 -14.53
N LYS A 225 1.50 7.18 -15.33
CA LYS A 225 1.84 5.81 -14.91
C LYS A 225 3.27 5.49 -15.35
N ASP A 226 4.12 5.10 -14.40
CA ASP A 226 5.51 4.63 -14.57
C ASP A 226 6.48 5.67 -15.15
N THR A 227 6.03 6.59 -16.00
CA THR A 227 6.83 7.62 -16.66
C THR A 227 6.07 8.95 -16.70
N TYR A 228 6.65 9.99 -16.13
CA TYR A 228 6.22 11.37 -16.30
C TYR A 228 6.60 11.86 -17.71
N ILE A 229 5.64 12.47 -18.39
CA ILE A 229 5.82 13.06 -19.71
C ILE A 229 5.45 14.54 -19.59
N PRO A 230 6.39 15.48 -19.80
CA PRO A 230 6.09 16.90 -19.73
C PRO A 230 4.97 17.28 -20.70
N THR A 231 3.93 17.93 -20.20
CA THR A 231 2.80 18.42 -21.01
C THR A 231 3.12 19.72 -21.75
N GLY A 232 4.23 20.37 -21.43
CA GLY A 232 4.52 21.77 -21.81
C GLY A 232 3.78 22.81 -20.97
N ILE A 233 2.84 22.38 -20.11
CA ILE A 233 2.10 23.23 -19.19
C ILE A 233 2.87 23.23 -17.86
N ARG A 234 3.56 24.34 -17.54
CA ARG A 234 4.35 24.45 -16.29
C ARG A 234 3.47 24.28 -15.04
N ARG A 235 2.40 25.06 -14.95
CA ARG A 235 1.42 24.99 -13.87
C ARG A 235 0.03 25.19 -14.46
N PRO A 236 -0.96 24.35 -14.11
CA PRO A 236 -2.31 24.56 -14.57
C PRO A 236 -2.84 25.91 -14.06
N ASN A 237 -3.50 26.70 -14.92
CA ASN A 237 -4.22 27.91 -14.49
C ASN A 237 -5.35 27.56 -13.51
N ASN A 238 -5.91 26.35 -13.65
CA ASN A 238 -6.86 25.80 -12.70
C ASN A 238 -6.12 25.30 -11.44
N HIS A 239 -6.17 26.07 -10.35
CA HIS A 239 -5.57 25.71 -9.07
C HIS A 239 -6.11 24.41 -8.45
N LYS A 240 -7.24 23.88 -8.94
CA LYS A 240 -7.83 22.61 -8.50
C LYS A 240 -7.42 21.40 -9.35
N GLN A 241 -6.73 21.59 -10.48
CA GLN A 241 -6.27 20.47 -11.30
C GLN A 241 -5.22 19.65 -10.53
N VAL A 242 -5.34 18.33 -10.62
CA VAL A 242 -4.42 17.38 -10.00
C VAL A 242 -3.45 16.83 -11.04
N ASN A 243 -2.15 16.83 -10.71
CA ASN A 243 -1.14 16.06 -11.42
C ASN A 243 -0.64 14.96 -10.50
N MET A 244 -1.00 13.72 -10.82
CA MET A 244 -0.68 12.56 -10.01
C MET A 244 0.33 11.66 -10.71
N MET A 245 1.40 11.30 -10.00
CA MET A 245 2.30 10.22 -10.44
C MET A 245 1.88 8.89 -9.82
N TYR A 246 1.97 7.82 -10.59
CA TYR A 246 1.77 6.45 -10.14
C TYR A 246 3.02 5.61 -10.36
N TYR A 247 3.56 5.04 -9.28
CA TYR A 247 4.70 4.13 -9.29
C TYR A 247 4.44 2.91 -8.41
N LEU A 248 4.60 1.72 -9.00
CA LEU A 248 4.52 0.45 -8.26
C LEU A 248 5.91 -0.15 -7.97
N GLU A 249 6.90 0.14 -8.84
CA GLU A 249 8.31 -0.22 -8.62
C GLU A 249 9.02 0.71 -7.64
N CYS A 250 10.12 0.25 -7.05
CA CYS A 250 10.85 1.03 -6.05
C CYS A 250 11.56 2.28 -6.63
N PRO A 251 11.99 3.23 -5.77
CA PRO A 251 12.76 4.39 -6.18
C PRO A 251 13.94 4.05 -7.11
N TYR A 252 14.72 3.00 -6.83
CA TYR A 252 15.85 2.63 -7.69
C TYR A 252 15.46 2.18 -9.11
N HIS A 253 14.20 1.85 -9.36
CA HIS A 253 13.70 1.29 -10.62
C HIS A 253 12.65 2.16 -11.31
N THR A 254 12.49 3.41 -10.87
CA THR A 254 11.54 4.37 -11.46
C THR A 254 12.26 5.54 -12.11
N GLN A 255 11.54 6.38 -12.87
CA GLN A 255 12.10 7.60 -13.48
C GLN A 255 12.44 8.66 -12.42
N ASN A 256 13.46 9.48 -12.68
CA ASN A 256 13.72 10.71 -11.94
C ASN A 256 12.96 11.88 -12.62
N VAL A 257 12.02 12.49 -11.91
CA VAL A 257 11.16 13.57 -12.44
C VAL A 257 11.81 14.92 -12.15
N LYS A 258 12.61 15.43 -13.08
CA LYS A 258 13.37 16.69 -12.92
C LYS A 258 12.58 17.93 -13.33
N VAL A 259 11.32 18.01 -12.94
CA VAL A 259 10.45 19.15 -13.26
C VAL A 259 9.83 19.65 -11.95
N PRO A 260 10.23 20.84 -11.47
CA PRO A 260 9.70 21.39 -10.24
C PRO A 260 8.20 21.63 -10.32
N ASP A 261 7.50 21.43 -9.22
CA ASP A 261 6.06 21.66 -9.09
C ASP A 261 5.23 20.95 -10.19
N ALA A 262 5.73 19.81 -10.70
CA ALA A 262 5.04 19.04 -11.73
C ALA A 262 3.95 18.13 -11.16
N ILE A 263 4.10 17.72 -9.89
CA ILE A 263 3.28 16.73 -9.19
C ILE A 263 2.71 17.38 -7.93
N ASN A 264 1.42 17.17 -7.67
CA ASN A 264 0.80 17.53 -6.38
C ASN A 264 0.18 16.32 -5.67
N TRP A 265 -0.16 15.24 -6.39
CA TRP A 265 -0.66 14.00 -5.81
C TRP A 265 0.27 12.83 -6.14
N THR A 266 0.31 11.83 -5.26
CA THR A 266 1.11 10.62 -5.47
C THR A 266 0.28 9.38 -5.24
N ALA A 267 0.51 8.36 -6.07
CA ALA A 267 -0.09 7.04 -5.95
C ALA A 267 0.98 5.95 -6.04
N THR A 268 1.54 5.56 -4.90
CA THR A 268 2.59 4.54 -4.82
C THR A 268 2.29 3.54 -3.72
N TYR A 269 3.12 2.51 -3.57
CA TYR A 269 3.02 1.60 -2.43
C TYR A 269 3.26 2.28 -1.08
N ARG A 270 3.85 3.48 -1.03
CA ARG A 270 4.13 4.18 0.24
C ARG A 270 2.86 4.61 0.94
N ARG A 271 2.82 4.39 2.25
CA ARG A 271 1.69 4.79 3.10
C ARG A 271 1.53 6.30 3.21
N ASP A 272 2.52 7.10 2.85
CA ASP A 272 2.41 8.56 2.79
C ASP A 272 2.07 9.11 1.39
N SER A 273 1.70 8.26 0.43
CA SER A 273 1.13 8.70 -0.85
C SER A 273 -0.30 9.23 -0.70
N THR A 274 -0.70 10.21 -1.52
CA THR A 274 -2.08 10.73 -1.54
C THR A 274 -3.11 9.62 -1.68
N VAL A 275 -2.92 8.72 -2.64
CA VAL A 275 -3.70 7.49 -2.80
C VAL A 275 -2.74 6.30 -2.74
N MET A 276 -2.58 5.68 -1.58
CA MET A 276 -1.73 4.49 -1.46
C MET A 276 -2.21 3.37 -2.39
N ALA A 277 -1.30 2.83 -3.19
CA ALA A 277 -1.49 1.73 -4.12
C ALA A 277 -0.59 0.55 -3.71
N PRO A 278 -0.93 -0.20 -2.65
CA PRO A 278 -0.18 -1.39 -2.27
C PRO A 278 -0.40 -2.51 -3.29
N TYR A 279 0.50 -3.50 -3.29
CA TYR A 279 0.29 -4.73 -4.07
C TYR A 279 -0.92 -5.51 -3.57
N GLU A 280 -1.06 -5.65 -2.25
CA GLU A 280 -2.23 -6.23 -1.58
C GLU A 280 -2.51 -5.49 -0.28
N LYS A 281 -3.74 -5.59 0.24
CA LYS A 281 -4.10 -5.02 1.54
C LYS A 281 -4.83 -6.04 2.40
N TRP A 282 -4.21 -6.46 3.49
CA TRP A 282 -4.90 -7.22 4.54
C TRP A 282 -5.85 -6.30 5.32
N GLN A 283 -7.04 -6.82 5.64
CA GLN A 283 -8.00 -6.15 6.50
C GLN A 283 -8.69 -7.17 7.42
N TYR A 284 -8.58 -6.95 8.73
CA TYR A 284 -9.33 -7.71 9.74
C TYR A 284 -10.82 -7.44 9.64
N TYR A 285 -11.63 -8.47 9.88
CA TYR A 285 -13.08 -8.33 10.04
C TYR A 285 -13.42 -7.60 11.35
N ASP A 286 -12.72 -7.95 12.44
CA ASP A 286 -12.71 -7.22 13.70
C ASP A 286 -11.27 -7.02 14.15
N ASN A 287 -10.86 -5.76 14.34
CA ASN A 287 -9.51 -5.43 14.79
C ASN A 287 -9.17 -5.97 16.20
N LYS A 288 -10.18 -6.38 16.99
CA LYS A 288 -9.98 -7.03 18.29
C LYS A 288 -9.67 -8.52 18.17
N VAL A 289 -10.05 -9.15 17.06
CA VAL A 289 -9.84 -10.57 16.80
C VAL A 289 -8.79 -10.71 15.70
N GLN A 290 -7.53 -10.81 16.09
CA GLN A 290 -6.39 -10.86 15.15
C GLN A 290 -5.77 -12.25 15.03
N GLN A 291 -6.12 -13.15 15.93
CA GLN A 291 -5.72 -14.55 15.96
C GLN A 291 -6.90 -15.39 16.45
N GLN A 292 -7.00 -16.62 15.95
CA GLN A 292 -7.95 -17.63 16.38
C GLN A 292 -7.30 -19.02 16.25
N GLU A 293 -7.78 -19.97 17.04
CA GLU A 293 -7.33 -21.35 16.92
C GLU A 293 -7.63 -21.92 15.54
N GLN A 294 -6.72 -22.76 15.05
CA GLN A 294 -6.83 -23.39 13.74
C GLN A 294 -7.07 -24.89 13.93
N ASP A 295 -7.93 -25.47 13.11
CA ASP A 295 -8.18 -26.91 13.04
C ASP A 295 -7.22 -27.64 12.08
N HIS A 296 -6.30 -26.90 11.45
CA HIS A 296 -5.37 -27.39 10.45
C HIS A 296 -3.92 -27.30 10.93
N ASN A 297 -3.17 -28.41 10.81
CA ASN A 297 -1.72 -28.41 10.96
C ASN A 297 -1.05 -28.08 9.61
N TYR A 298 -0.57 -26.85 9.48
CA TYR A 298 0.14 -26.32 8.32
C TYR A 298 1.56 -26.90 8.15
N ALA A 299 2.11 -27.62 9.14
CA ALA A 299 3.39 -28.31 9.04
C ALA A 299 3.25 -29.76 8.53
N LEU A 300 2.04 -30.31 8.56
CA LEU A 300 1.78 -31.72 8.26
C LEU A 300 2.28 -32.08 6.85
N ASN A 301 3.02 -33.18 6.74
CA ASN A 301 3.61 -33.73 5.51
C ASN A 301 4.67 -32.87 4.80
N LYS A 302 5.00 -31.67 5.31
CA LYS A 302 6.07 -30.85 4.75
C LYS A 302 7.43 -31.37 5.18
N THR A 303 8.20 -31.85 4.22
CA THR A 303 9.53 -32.43 4.47
C THR A 303 10.66 -31.45 4.19
N LYS A 304 10.46 -30.51 3.27
CA LYS A 304 11.45 -29.52 2.85
C LYS A 304 11.40 -28.26 3.71
N LYS A 305 12.55 -27.60 3.86
CA LYS A 305 12.71 -26.46 4.76
C LYS A 305 12.37 -25.15 4.07
N VAL A 306 13.28 -24.59 3.28
CA VAL A 306 13.15 -23.26 2.71
C VAL A 306 13.12 -23.30 1.19
N ALA A 307 12.14 -22.64 0.57
CA ALA A 307 12.13 -22.38 -0.86
C ALA A 307 12.37 -20.90 -1.17
N TRP A 308 12.98 -20.60 -2.32
CA TRP A 308 13.07 -19.25 -2.84
C TRP A 308 12.90 -19.19 -4.35
N PHE A 309 11.91 -18.42 -4.83
CA PHE A 309 11.65 -18.27 -6.26
C PHE A 309 12.22 -16.93 -6.75
N VAL A 310 13.28 -16.96 -7.55
CA VAL A 310 14.02 -15.76 -7.93
C VAL A 310 14.68 -15.87 -9.31
N SER A 311 14.58 -14.78 -10.09
CA SER A 311 15.20 -14.65 -11.41
C SER A 311 16.07 -13.40 -11.56
N ASN A 312 15.93 -12.40 -10.68
CA ASN A 312 16.80 -11.24 -10.67
C ASN A 312 17.95 -11.42 -9.66
N CYS A 313 19.10 -11.86 -10.15
CA CYS A 313 20.27 -12.18 -9.33
C CYS A 313 21.13 -10.94 -9.01
N GLY A 314 20.96 -9.86 -9.77
CA GLY A 314 21.73 -8.61 -9.65
C GLY A 314 21.12 -7.56 -8.73
N ALA A 315 20.23 -7.96 -7.80
CA ALA A 315 19.65 -7.05 -6.82
C ALA A 315 20.73 -6.49 -5.89
N ARG A 316 20.67 -5.19 -5.59
CA ARG A 316 21.71 -4.45 -4.86
C ARG A 316 21.53 -4.45 -3.33
N ASN A 317 20.56 -5.21 -2.81
CA ASN A 317 20.23 -5.26 -1.40
C ASN A 317 20.82 -6.47 -0.65
N GLY A 318 21.73 -7.22 -1.27
CA GLY A 318 22.42 -8.34 -0.62
C GLY A 318 21.58 -9.63 -0.49
N ARG A 319 20.37 -9.67 -1.03
CA ARG A 319 19.43 -10.79 -0.83
C ARG A 319 19.96 -12.15 -1.29
N LEU A 320 20.74 -12.18 -2.38
CA LEU A 320 21.31 -13.41 -2.92
C LEU A 320 22.44 -13.92 -2.03
N GLN A 321 23.30 -13.01 -1.55
CA GLN A 321 24.35 -13.30 -0.60
C GLN A 321 23.77 -13.82 0.72
N TYR A 322 22.70 -13.17 1.21
CA TYR A 322 22.01 -13.61 2.42
C TYR A 322 21.42 -15.02 2.28
N ALA A 323 20.74 -15.31 1.16
CA ALA A 323 20.18 -16.63 0.90
C ALA A 323 21.26 -17.72 0.83
N HIS A 324 22.40 -17.44 0.18
CA HIS A 324 23.52 -18.39 0.13
C HIS A 324 24.20 -18.59 1.49
N GLU A 325 24.30 -17.54 2.34
CA GLU A 325 24.79 -17.74 3.71
C GLU A 325 23.81 -18.56 4.55
N LEU A 326 22.50 -18.31 4.42
CA LEU A 326 21.47 -19.11 5.08
C LEU A 326 21.55 -20.59 4.66
N GLN A 327 21.79 -20.84 3.36
CA GLN A 327 21.90 -22.18 2.78
C GLN A 327 23.01 -23.04 3.38
N LYS A 328 24.01 -22.43 4.06
CA LYS A 328 25.06 -23.17 4.78
C LYS A 328 24.57 -23.76 6.11
N HIS A 329 23.43 -23.31 6.62
CA HIS A 329 22.93 -23.63 7.96
C HIS A 329 21.56 -24.33 7.94
N ILE A 330 20.81 -24.21 6.84
CA ILE A 330 19.53 -24.89 6.62
C ILE A 330 19.33 -25.14 5.11
N GLU A 331 18.59 -26.18 4.74
CA GLU A 331 18.28 -26.48 3.33
C GLU A 331 17.46 -25.33 2.70
N VAL A 332 18.04 -24.71 1.68
CA VAL A 332 17.40 -23.66 0.87
C VAL A 332 17.40 -24.09 -0.60
N ASP A 333 16.22 -24.38 -1.14
CA ASP A 333 16.01 -24.71 -2.55
C ASP A 333 15.70 -23.42 -3.33
N ILE A 334 16.62 -23.03 -4.20
CA ILE A 334 16.51 -21.81 -5.02
C ILE A 334 16.02 -22.17 -6.42
N TYR A 335 14.84 -21.68 -6.78
CA TYR A 335 14.20 -21.88 -8.08
C TYR A 335 14.35 -20.64 -8.97
N GLY A 336 14.49 -20.87 -10.27
CA GLY A 336 14.45 -19.83 -11.29
C GLY A 336 15.82 -19.55 -11.92
N GLY A 337 16.06 -18.29 -12.23
CA GLY A 337 17.29 -17.86 -12.93
C GLY A 337 18.53 -17.83 -12.03
N CYS A 338 18.35 -17.79 -10.71
CA CYS A 338 19.46 -17.69 -9.75
C CYS A 338 19.74 -19.00 -9.00
N GLY A 339 19.13 -20.11 -9.41
CA GLY A 339 19.28 -21.39 -8.72
C GLY A 339 19.18 -22.59 -9.65
N ASN A 340 19.38 -23.77 -9.05
CA ASN A 340 19.46 -25.03 -9.77
C ASN A 340 18.07 -25.63 -10.07
N TYR A 341 17.06 -25.26 -9.29
CA TYR A 341 15.69 -25.73 -9.50
C TYR A 341 14.95 -24.85 -10.51
N LYS A 342 13.95 -25.43 -11.18
CA LYS A 342 13.18 -24.74 -12.21
C LYS A 342 11.73 -24.60 -11.79
N CYS A 343 11.24 -23.39 -11.96
CA CYS A 343 9.83 -23.04 -11.88
C CYS A 343 9.51 -22.15 -13.08
N PRO A 344 9.19 -22.73 -14.25
CA PRO A 344 8.81 -21.96 -15.43
C PRO A 344 7.53 -21.14 -15.15
N ARG A 345 7.46 -19.92 -15.67
CA ARG A 345 6.27 -19.06 -15.53
C ARG A 345 5.02 -19.66 -16.15
N SER A 346 5.16 -20.49 -17.19
CA SER A 346 4.06 -21.22 -17.82
C SER A 346 3.39 -22.25 -16.90
N THR A 347 4.05 -22.64 -15.80
CA THR A 347 3.54 -23.60 -14.82
C THR A 347 3.63 -23.03 -13.40
N ALA A 348 3.41 -21.72 -13.24
CA ALA A 348 3.54 -21.04 -11.95
C ALA A 348 2.66 -21.66 -10.86
N ASP A 349 1.44 -22.11 -11.22
CA ASP A 349 0.51 -22.75 -10.27
C ASP A 349 1.10 -24.03 -9.65
N ARG A 350 1.75 -24.88 -10.45
CA ARG A 350 2.46 -26.07 -9.93
C ARG A 350 3.56 -25.71 -8.94
N CYS A 351 4.22 -24.58 -9.13
CA CYS A 351 5.24 -24.14 -8.18
C CYS A 351 4.63 -23.67 -6.86
N PHE A 352 3.44 -23.05 -6.92
CA PHE A 352 2.71 -22.70 -5.71
C PHE A 352 2.20 -23.96 -4.99
N ASP A 353 1.77 -24.99 -5.71
CA ASP A 353 1.41 -26.28 -5.11
C ASP A 353 2.61 -26.91 -4.37
N ILE A 354 3.81 -26.82 -4.95
CA ILE A 354 5.06 -27.26 -4.30
C ILE A 354 5.29 -26.49 -2.99
N LEU A 355 5.09 -25.15 -2.97
CA LEU A 355 5.19 -24.38 -1.73
C LEU A 355 4.14 -24.82 -0.69
N ASP A 356 2.91 -25.03 -1.14
CA ASP A 356 1.78 -25.38 -0.28
C ASP A 356 1.93 -26.75 0.38
N ASN A 357 2.59 -27.70 -0.29
CA ASN A 357 2.65 -29.09 0.17
C ASN A 357 4.02 -29.53 0.70
N ASP A 358 5.13 -29.00 0.17
CA ASP A 358 6.45 -29.57 0.43
C ASP A 358 7.28 -28.75 1.43
N TYR A 359 7.13 -27.42 1.43
CA TYR A 359 8.01 -26.49 2.16
C TYR A 359 7.37 -25.86 3.40
N LYS A 360 8.11 -25.78 4.51
CA LYS A 360 7.70 -25.01 5.70
C LYS A 360 7.92 -23.49 5.54
N PHE A 361 8.99 -23.06 4.89
CA PHE A 361 9.36 -21.65 4.80
C PHE A 361 9.57 -21.17 3.36
N TYR A 362 9.32 -19.88 3.13
CA TYR A 362 9.53 -19.24 1.84
C TYR A 362 10.26 -17.91 1.98
N LEU A 363 11.35 -17.70 1.21
CA LEU A 363 12.05 -16.42 1.17
C LEU A 363 11.29 -15.41 0.29
N ALA A 364 10.52 -14.53 0.93
CA ALA A 364 9.82 -13.41 0.30
C ALA A 364 10.73 -12.17 0.23
N PHE A 365 11.90 -12.31 -0.41
CA PHE A 365 12.92 -11.25 -0.46
C PHE A 365 12.69 -10.26 -1.61
N GLU A 366 12.52 -9.00 -1.28
CA GLU A 366 12.39 -7.92 -2.25
C GLU A 366 13.70 -7.63 -2.98
N ASN A 367 13.60 -6.95 -4.13
CA ASN A 367 14.76 -6.60 -4.95
C ASN A 367 15.49 -5.32 -4.48
N SER A 368 14.94 -4.63 -3.48
CA SER A 368 15.46 -3.37 -2.93
C SER A 368 15.01 -3.20 -1.50
N ASN A 369 15.85 -2.59 -0.67
CA ASN A 369 15.47 -2.24 0.69
C ASN A 369 14.93 -0.81 0.70
N CYS A 370 13.59 -0.67 0.69
CA CYS A 370 12.90 0.61 0.62
C CYS A 370 11.72 0.65 1.60
N ARG A 371 11.50 1.79 2.25
CA ARG A 371 10.38 2.04 3.15
C ARG A 371 9.06 1.69 2.46
N ASP A 372 8.18 0.95 3.14
CA ASP A 372 6.87 0.47 2.69
C ASP A 372 6.89 -0.45 1.44
N TYR A 373 8.06 -0.82 0.90
CA TYR A 373 8.15 -1.61 -0.33
C TYR A 373 7.98 -3.10 -0.07
N ILE A 374 6.73 -3.55 -0.10
CA ILE A 374 6.31 -4.94 0.12
C ILE A 374 5.42 -5.35 -1.06
N THR A 375 5.77 -6.45 -1.74
CA THR A 375 5.16 -6.79 -3.02
C THR A 375 4.46 -8.15 -3.04
N GLU A 376 4.09 -8.64 -4.23
CA GLU A 376 3.52 -9.96 -4.48
C GLU A 376 4.34 -11.10 -3.87
N LYS A 377 5.66 -10.93 -3.68
CA LYS A 377 6.52 -11.94 -3.05
C LYS A 377 6.07 -12.28 -1.64
N PHE A 378 5.63 -11.27 -0.90
CA PHE A 378 5.12 -11.46 0.46
C PHE A 378 3.65 -11.84 0.45
N PHE A 379 2.82 -11.05 -0.24
CA PHE A 379 1.37 -11.22 -0.12
C PHE A 379 0.84 -12.41 -0.91
N VAL A 380 1.22 -12.54 -2.18
CA VAL A 380 0.66 -13.53 -3.12
C VAL A 380 1.43 -14.84 -3.09
N ASN A 381 2.76 -14.77 -3.06
CA ASN A 381 3.62 -15.95 -3.12
C ASN A 381 3.78 -16.63 -1.75
N ALA A 382 3.38 -15.97 -0.65
CA ALA A 382 3.54 -16.51 0.70
C ALA A 382 2.27 -16.42 1.57
N LEU A 383 1.74 -15.23 1.90
CA LEU A 383 0.59 -15.16 2.82
C LEU A 383 -0.69 -15.82 2.28
N ASN A 384 -0.91 -15.74 0.97
CA ASN A 384 -1.99 -16.47 0.27
C ASN A 384 -1.74 -17.99 0.17
N ARG A 385 -0.62 -18.48 0.68
CA ARG A 385 -0.17 -19.87 0.63
C ARG A 385 -0.18 -20.51 2.03
N LYS A 386 0.18 -21.78 2.08
CA LYS A 386 0.34 -22.61 3.30
C LYS A 386 1.80 -22.71 3.71
N VAL A 387 2.53 -21.59 3.68
CA VAL A 387 3.98 -21.51 3.96
C VAL A 387 4.26 -20.29 4.82
N LEU A 388 5.27 -20.36 5.70
CA LEU A 388 5.66 -19.24 6.55
C LEU A 388 6.67 -18.33 5.82
N PRO A 389 6.33 -17.07 5.49
CA PRO A 389 7.27 -16.15 4.85
C PRO A 389 8.41 -15.71 5.77
N ILE A 390 9.62 -15.71 5.21
CA ILE A 390 10.80 -15.03 5.72
C ILE A 390 11.06 -13.83 4.82
N VAL A 391 11.05 -12.61 5.38
CA VAL A 391 10.98 -11.37 4.61
C VAL A 391 12.25 -10.53 4.73
N MET A 392 12.57 -9.83 3.64
CA MET A 392 13.62 -8.83 3.52
C MET A 392 13.18 -7.79 2.49
N GLY A 393 13.33 -6.50 2.77
CA GLY A 393 12.98 -5.44 1.82
C GLY A 393 12.59 -4.15 2.53
N ALA A 394 11.33 -4.07 2.94
CA ALA A 394 10.86 -2.96 3.77
C ALA A 394 11.42 -3.04 5.20
N ARG A 395 11.15 -2.02 6.01
CA ARG A 395 11.57 -2.00 7.42
C ARG A 395 10.70 -2.95 8.24
N PRO A 396 11.17 -3.44 9.40
CA PRO A 396 10.35 -4.24 10.30
C PRO A 396 8.99 -3.58 10.62
N GLU A 397 8.98 -2.27 10.91
CA GLU A 397 7.75 -1.53 11.21
C GLU A 397 6.80 -1.36 10.01
N ASP A 398 7.32 -1.52 8.78
CA ASP A 398 6.51 -1.48 7.57
C ASP A 398 5.81 -2.83 7.34
N TYR A 399 6.48 -3.94 7.63
CA TYR A 399 5.82 -5.25 7.59
C TYR A 399 4.80 -5.41 8.72
N GLU A 400 5.11 -4.93 9.94
CA GLU A 400 4.24 -5.06 11.11
C GLU A 400 2.84 -4.47 10.87
N VAL A 401 2.76 -3.31 10.21
CA VAL A 401 1.48 -2.64 9.94
C VAL A 401 0.75 -3.15 8.68
N SER A 402 1.47 -3.84 7.78
CA SER A 402 0.93 -4.31 6.50
C SER A 402 0.53 -5.79 6.52
N ALA A 403 1.09 -6.55 7.46
CA ALA A 403 0.86 -7.96 7.60
C ALA A 403 -0.18 -8.28 8.68
N PRO A 404 -0.86 -9.43 8.59
CA PRO A 404 -1.52 -10.01 9.75
C PRO A 404 -0.52 -10.24 10.90
N ARG A 405 -0.98 -10.04 12.13
CA ARG A 405 -0.21 -10.28 13.36
C ARG A 405 0.41 -11.66 13.38
N ARG A 406 1.73 -11.71 13.64
CA ARG A 406 2.54 -12.93 13.73
C ARG A 406 2.39 -13.85 12.50
N SER A 407 2.43 -13.29 11.29
CA SER A 407 2.29 -14.08 10.06
C SER A 407 3.59 -14.29 9.27
N TYR A 408 4.73 -13.84 9.78
CA TYR A 408 5.99 -13.80 9.04
C TYR A 408 7.20 -13.72 9.99
N ILE A 409 8.40 -13.93 9.44
CA ILE A 409 9.69 -13.78 10.10
C ILE A 409 10.51 -12.72 9.37
N HIS A 410 11.00 -11.69 10.05
CA HIS A 410 11.85 -10.67 9.43
C HIS A 410 13.34 -11.00 9.62
N VAL A 411 14.15 -10.95 8.57
CA VAL A 411 15.60 -11.27 8.66
C VAL A 411 16.37 -10.35 9.62
N ASP A 412 15.93 -9.10 9.77
CA ASP A 412 16.55 -8.13 10.66
C ASP A 412 16.20 -8.30 12.15
N GLU A 413 15.35 -9.28 12.51
CA GLU A 413 15.13 -9.70 13.90
C GLU A 413 16.29 -10.51 14.47
N PHE A 414 17.17 -11.05 13.59
CA PHE A 414 18.28 -11.93 13.92
C PHE A 414 19.61 -11.24 13.63
N ALA A 415 20.62 -11.46 14.47
CA ALA A 415 21.98 -10.97 14.30
C ALA A 415 22.64 -11.54 13.04
N SER A 416 22.31 -12.76 12.62
CA SER A 416 22.92 -13.39 11.44
C SER A 416 22.00 -14.40 10.72
N PRO A 417 22.29 -14.77 9.45
CA PRO A 417 21.63 -15.91 8.79
C PRO A 417 21.74 -17.23 9.56
N LYS A 418 22.83 -17.43 10.32
CA LYS A 418 23.02 -18.61 11.16
C LYS A 418 22.00 -18.66 12.30
N GLU A 419 21.83 -17.55 13.03
CA GLU A 419 20.86 -17.45 14.12
C GLU A 419 19.41 -17.58 13.60
N LEU A 420 19.12 -17.01 12.41
CA LEU A 420 17.86 -17.27 11.74
C LEU A 420 17.68 -18.77 11.46
N ALA A 421 18.69 -19.47 10.92
CA ALA A 421 18.60 -20.90 10.67
C ALA A 421 18.37 -21.72 11.95
N GLU A 422 19.03 -21.36 13.06
CA GLU A 422 18.81 -21.99 14.38
C GLU A 422 17.34 -21.86 14.80
N TYR A 423 16.74 -20.67 14.64
CA TYR A 423 15.32 -20.46 14.90
C TYR A 423 14.41 -21.27 13.96
N LEU A 424 14.74 -21.36 12.67
CA LEU A 424 13.96 -22.16 11.72
C LEU A 424 14.01 -23.66 12.05
N HIS A 425 15.12 -24.17 12.58
CA HIS A 425 15.22 -25.56 13.06
C HIS A 425 14.38 -25.81 14.31
N ILE A 426 14.18 -24.80 15.18
CA ILE A 426 13.26 -24.90 16.32
C ILE A 426 11.83 -25.02 15.79
N LEU A 427 11.41 -24.11 14.90
CA LEU A 427 10.09 -24.15 14.26
C LEU A 427 9.85 -25.44 13.46
N ASP A 428 10.88 -26.00 12.86
CA ASP A 428 10.77 -27.25 12.10
C ASP A 428 10.45 -28.45 13.00
N LYS A 429 10.94 -28.45 14.25
CA LYS A 429 10.76 -29.54 15.22
C LYS A 429 9.53 -29.37 16.09
N ASP A 430 9.00 -28.15 16.20
CA ASP A 430 7.83 -27.82 17.01
C ASP A 430 6.67 -27.36 16.10
N ASP A 431 5.79 -28.31 15.79
CA ASP A 431 4.60 -28.06 14.98
C ASP A 431 3.65 -27.07 15.67
N GLU A 432 3.53 -27.06 17.00
CA GLU A 432 2.65 -26.12 17.69
C GLU A 432 3.16 -24.68 17.51
N LEU A 433 4.45 -24.47 17.74
CA LEU A 433 5.08 -23.17 17.55
C LEU A 433 5.02 -22.71 16.09
N TYR A 434 5.27 -23.60 15.13
CA TYR A 434 5.11 -23.28 13.70
C TYR A 434 3.68 -22.89 13.36
N ASN A 435 2.68 -23.66 13.82
CA ASN A 435 1.26 -23.36 13.55
C ASN A 435 0.77 -22.09 14.24
N SER A 436 1.44 -21.62 15.30
CA SER A 436 1.13 -20.33 15.93
C SER A 436 1.22 -19.15 14.96
N TYR A 437 2.04 -19.26 13.89
CA TYR A 437 2.17 -18.26 12.83
C TYR A 437 1.00 -18.22 11.83
N PHE A 438 0.08 -19.18 11.93
CA PHE A 438 -1.08 -19.29 11.04
C PHE A 438 -2.39 -18.93 11.73
N LYS A 439 -2.36 -18.61 13.03
CA LYS A 439 -3.56 -18.23 13.81
C LYS A 439 -4.31 -17.00 13.28
N TRP A 440 -3.67 -16.17 12.45
CA TRP A 440 -4.34 -15.03 11.80
C TRP A 440 -5.31 -15.47 10.70
N LYS A 441 -5.20 -16.68 10.15
CA LYS A 441 -6.06 -17.12 9.05
C LYS A 441 -7.52 -17.21 9.50
N GLY A 442 -8.40 -16.64 8.68
CA GLY A 442 -9.84 -16.51 8.95
C GLY A 442 -10.25 -15.28 9.77
N THR A 443 -9.32 -14.48 10.29
CA THR A 443 -9.63 -13.25 11.05
C THR A 443 -9.87 -12.02 10.17
N GLY A 444 -9.61 -12.14 8.87
CA GLY A 444 -9.73 -11.09 7.87
C GLY A 444 -9.61 -11.64 6.46
N GLU A 445 -9.41 -10.75 5.49
CA GLU A 445 -9.08 -11.11 4.12
C GLU A 445 -8.22 -10.03 3.45
N PHE A 446 -7.60 -10.40 2.33
CA PHE A 446 -7.02 -9.43 1.41
C PHE A 446 -8.14 -8.74 0.63
N ILE A 447 -8.25 -7.42 0.76
CA ILE A 447 -9.29 -6.63 0.10
C ILE A 447 -8.78 -6.02 -1.19
N ASN A 448 -9.66 -5.91 -2.19
CA ASN A 448 -9.41 -5.04 -3.33
C ASN A 448 -9.42 -3.59 -2.82
N THR A 449 -8.37 -2.82 -3.11
CA THR A 449 -8.30 -1.42 -2.66
C THR A 449 -9.12 -0.47 -3.53
N TYR A 450 -9.78 -0.97 -4.58
CA TYR A 450 -10.60 -0.23 -5.55
C TYR A 450 -10.00 1.13 -5.92
N PHE A 451 -8.76 1.10 -6.45
CA PHE A 451 -7.96 2.28 -6.77
C PHE A 451 -8.77 3.40 -7.44
N TRP A 452 -9.51 3.07 -8.50
CA TRP A 452 -10.32 4.05 -9.22
C TRP A 452 -11.45 4.65 -8.37
N CYS A 453 -12.15 3.86 -7.56
CA CYS A 453 -13.17 4.38 -6.65
C CYS A 453 -12.59 5.39 -5.66
N ARG A 454 -11.41 5.10 -5.10
CA ARG A 454 -10.70 6.01 -4.18
C ARG A 454 -10.20 7.27 -4.88
N VAL A 455 -9.67 7.16 -6.09
CA VAL A 455 -9.27 8.32 -6.90
C VAL A 455 -10.48 9.21 -7.17
N CYS A 456 -11.61 8.64 -7.59
CA CYS A 456 -12.82 9.43 -7.85
C CYS A 456 -13.37 10.08 -6.57
N SER A 457 -13.50 9.33 -5.48
CA SER A 457 -14.01 9.86 -4.21
C SER A 457 -13.14 10.99 -3.66
N THR A 458 -11.81 10.83 -3.70
CA THR A 458 -10.87 11.86 -3.25
C THR A 458 -10.84 13.08 -4.17
N LEU A 459 -10.98 12.90 -5.49
CA LEU A 459 -11.04 14.01 -6.46
C LEU A 459 -12.33 14.85 -6.34
N HIS A 460 -13.38 14.31 -5.72
CA HIS A 460 -14.57 15.06 -5.32
C HIS A 460 -14.46 15.75 -3.95
N ASN A 461 -13.28 15.71 -3.30
CA ASN A 461 -13.00 16.52 -2.11
C ASN A 461 -12.57 17.95 -2.47
N GLU A 462 -13.55 18.80 -2.78
CA GLU A 462 -13.33 20.19 -3.20
C GLU A 462 -12.56 21.05 -2.17
N ASP A 463 -12.72 20.78 -0.87
CA ASP A 463 -12.02 21.51 0.19
C ASP A 463 -10.50 21.26 0.19
N GLN A 464 -10.10 20.05 -0.17
CA GLN A 464 -8.69 19.66 -0.26
C GLN A 464 -8.08 20.14 -1.58
N LEU A 465 -8.83 20.10 -2.68
CA LEU A 465 -8.39 20.67 -3.96
C LEU A 465 -8.12 22.19 -3.86
N ARG A 466 -8.86 22.93 -3.01
CA ARG A 466 -8.58 24.35 -2.74
C ARG A 466 -7.27 24.59 -1.98
N LYS A 467 -6.72 23.59 -1.32
CA LYS A 467 -5.46 23.65 -0.53
C LYS A 467 -4.31 22.93 -1.23
N SER A 468 -4.29 22.99 -2.57
CA SER A 468 -3.32 22.28 -3.40
C SER A 468 -1.87 22.55 -2.94
N SER A 469 -1.16 21.48 -2.58
CA SER A 469 0.27 21.50 -2.23
C SER A 469 1.05 20.78 -3.32
N TRP A 470 2.02 21.46 -3.91
CA TRP A 470 2.86 20.92 -4.98
C TRP A 470 4.20 20.48 -4.39
N TYR A 471 4.75 19.40 -4.93
CA TYR A 471 6.10 18.98 -4.60
C TYR A 471 7.08 19.85 -5.37
N HIS A 472 7.87 20.66 -4.66
CA HIS A 472 8.91 21.46 -5.29
C HIS A 472 9.91 20.58 -6.04
N ASP A 473 10.39 19.52 -5.38
CA ASP A 473 11.03 18.39 -6.02
C ASP A 473 10.39 17.10 -5.49
N VAL A 474 9.69 16.36 -6.35
CA VAL A 474 9.05 15.10 -5.97
C VAL A 474 10.08 14.00 -5.67
N ASN A 475 11.31 14.14 -6.17
CA ASN A 475 12.39 13.20 -5.88
C ASN A 475 12.91 13.33 -4.46
N ASP A 476 12.83 14.50 -3.82
CA ASP A 476 13.17 14.64 -2.40
C ASP A 476 12.24 13.78 -1.54
N TRP A 477 10.95 13.77 -1.87
CA TRP A 477 10.00 12.87 -1.24
C TRP A 477 10.27 11.42 -1.63
N TRP A 478 10.38 11.09 -2.92
CA TRP A 478 10.39 9.71 -3.44
C TRP A 478 11.72 8.97 -3.28
N ARG A 479 12.85 9.69 -3.34
CA ARG A 479 14.22 9.15 -3.40
C ARG A 479 15.13 9.73 -2.31
N GLY A 480 14.60 10.57 -1.43
CA GLY A 480 15.37 11.27 -0.42
C GLY A 480 16.04 10.35 0.60
N ALA A 481 16.81 10.97 1.49
CA ALA A 481 17.51 10.27 2.56
C ALA A 481 16.53 9.44 3.42
N GLY A 482 16.94 8.22 3.77
CA GLY A 482 16.15 7.31 4.58
C GLY A 482 15.03 6.58 3.84
N ILE A 483 14.74 6.88 2.56
CA ILE A 483 13.69 6.17 1.82
C ILE A 483 14.13 4.76 1.43
N CYS A 484 15.33 4.63 0.88
CA CYS A 484 15.93 3.33 0.57
C CYS A 484 17.35 3.24 1.11
N THR A 485 17.82 2.01 1.33
CA THR A 485 19.19 1.70 1.73
C THR A 485 19.72 0.53 0.90
N SER A 486 21.04 0.40 0.79
CA SER A 486 21.69 -0.80 0.25
C SER A 486 22.04 -1.82 1.34
N GLY A 487 21.95 -1.42 2.61
CA GLY A 487 22.25 -2.26 3.78
C GLY A 487 20.98 -2.74 4.49
N SER A 488 21.15 -3.16 5.74
CA SER A 488 20.06 -3.55 6.64
C SER A 488 19.34 -2.34 7.23
N TRP A 489 18.08 -2.51 7.64
CA TRP A 489 17.32 -1.52 8.40
C TRP A 489 17.60 -1.56 9.91
N ARG A 490 18.45 -2.50 10.37
CA ARG A 490 18.77 -2.68 11.79
C ARG A 490 19.32 -1.39 12.40
N ASN A 491 18.57 -0.87 13.38
CA ASN A 491 19.07 0.02 14.41
C ASN A 491 19.07 -0.78 15.72
N PHE A 492 20.19 -1.47 16.02
CA PHE A 492 20.42 -2.43 17.13
C PHE A 492 19.34 -2.51 18.23
N LYS A 493 18.37 -3.39 18.05
CA LYS A 493 17.68 -4.19 19.08
C LYS A 493 17.38 -5.56 18.46
N ALA A 494 18.31 -6.50 18.55
CA ALA A 494 18.03 -7.90 18.20
C ALA A 494 16.87 -8.40 19.09
N ARG A 495 16.05 -9.35 18.62
CA ARG A 495 15.06 -9.98 19.50
C ARG A 495 15.80 -10.59 20.70
N MET A 496 15.58 -10.04 21.89
CA MET A 496 16.12 -10.63 23.13
C MET A 496 15.31 -11.86 23.56
N ASP A 497 14.14 -12.05 22.96
CA ASP A 497 13.13 -13.05 23.29
C ASP A 497 13.38 -14.42 22.63
N VAL A 498 14.50 -14.62 21.92
CA VAL A 498 14.81 -15.88 21.20
C VAL A 498 15.66 -16.84 22.04
N ILE A 499 16.09 -16.46 23.25
CA ILE A 499 16.77 -17.37 24.19
C ILE A 499 16.37 -17.02 25.63
N SER A 500 15.13 -17.31 26.01
CA SER A 500 14.87 -17.66 27.42
C SER A 500 14.23 -19.04 27.43
N ASP A 501 15.06 -20.04 27.71
CA ASP A 501 14.57 -21.27 28.32
C ASP A 501 13.95 -20.86 29.67
N ASP A 502 12.62 -20.74 29.72
CA ASP A 502 11.80 -20.83 30.92
C ASP A 502 10.47 -21.51 30.58
#